data_AF-A0A518JQL2-F1
#
_entry.id   AF-A0A518JQL2-F1
#
_cell.length_a   1.000
_cell.length_b   1.000
_cell.length_c   1.000
_cell.angle_alpha   90.00
_cell.angle_beta   90.00
_cell.angle_gamma   90.00
#
_symmetry.space_group_name_H-M   'P 1'
#
loop_
_entity.id
_entity.type
_entity.pdbx_description
1 polymer ?
#
loop_
_entity_poly.entity_id
_entity_poly.type
_entity_poly.pdbx_seq_one_letter_code
_entity_poly.pdbx_strand_id
1 'polypeptide(L)'
;MRFRNTLADCSSPPRRGCRRGGGSMIELVVSATLLVALIGTFAPMSLSSGRMWQQTRHHQLALDELSNQMDRLLALPEDQRGAELDLLEPSAAVQAALPEASLTAAEVSDEDGTRLTVAIDWQRPTPSQPLSLTGWIRGTDDE
;
A
#
# COMPACT_ATOMS: atom_id res chain seq x y z
N MET A 1 95.96 22.03 -9.39
CA MET A 1 94.83 21.11 -9.13
C MET A 1 93.53 21.82 -9.51
N ARG A 2 92.82 21.34 -10.53
CA ARG A 2 91.59 21.97 -11.05
C ARG A 2 90.35 21.22 -10.54
N PHE A 3 89.46 21.96 -9.88
CA PHE A 3 88.08 21.55 -9.59
C PHE A 3 87.28 21.41 -10.88
N ARG A 4 86.56 20.31 -11.05
CA ARG A 4 85.46 20.18 -12.02
C ARG A 4 84.34 19.34 -11.39
N ASN A 5 83.33 20.05 -10.91
CA ASN A 5 81.99 19.53 -10.62
C ASN A 5 81.36 19.03 -11.92
N THR A 6 80.98 17.75 -11.97
CA THR A 6 79.98 17.25 -12.92
C THR A 6 78.62 17.32 -12.26
N LEU A 7 77.84 18.30 -12.68
CA LEU A 7 76.41 18.44 -12.42
C LEU A 7 75.61 17.42 -13.23
N ALA A 8 74.58 16.90 -12.57
CA ALA A 8 73.23 16.62 -13.09
C ALA A 8 73.06 15.66 -14.28
N ASP A 9 72.36 14.55 -14.02
CA ASP A 9 71.25 14.16 -14.88
C ASP A 9 70.14 13.47 -14.07
N CYS A 10 69.26 14.27 -13.47
CA CYS A 10 67.94 13.80 -13.03
C CYS A 10 66.97 14.11 -14.16
N SER A 11 66.74 13.15 -15.05
CA SER A 11 65.67 13.17 -16.05
C SER A 11 64.31 13.07 -15.35
N SER A 12 63.80 14.22 -14.89
CA SER A 12 62.42 14.34 -14.43
C SER A 12 61.48 14.19 -15.63
N PRO A 13 60.44 13.34 -15.58
CA PRO A 13 59.42 13.32 -16.63
C PRO A 13 58.69 14.68 -16.65
N PRO A 14 58.18 15.11 -17.82
CA PRO A 14 57.47 16.38 -17.90
C PRO A 14 56.26 16.35 -16.97
N ARG A 15 56.23 17.29 -16.02
CA ARG A 15 55.06 17.57 -15.18
C ARG A 15 53.91 17.87 -16.14
N ARG A 16 52.95 16.94 -16.24
CA ARG A 16 51.67 17.17 -16.93
C ARG A 16 51.10 18.46 -16.38
N GLY A 17 51.03 19.47 -17.24
CA GLY A 17 50.53 20.79 -16.89
C GLY A 17 49.20 20.64 -16.15
N CYS A 18 49.14 21.20 -14.95
CA CYS A 18 47.90 21.44 -14.25
C CYS A 18 47.02 22.32 -15.12
N ARG A 19 46.24 21.72 -16.01
CA ARG A 19 44.97 22.31 -16.45
C ARG A 19 44.09 22.33 -15.21
N ARG A 20 44.10 23.44 -14.49
CA ARG A 20 42.99 23.87 -13.62
C ARG A 20 41.79 24.14 -14.54
N GLY A 21 41.19 23.09 -15.08
CA GLY A 21 40.00 23.19 -15.91
C GLY A 21 38.80 23.30 -14.98
N GLY A 22 38.02 24.38 -15.08
CA GLY A 22 36.77 24.58 -14.36
C GLY A 22 35.66 23.55 -14.65
N GLY A 23 35.99 22.39 -15.22
CA GLY A 23 35.07 21.28 -15.47
C GLY A 23 34.55 20.65 -14.18
N SER A 24 35.37 20.55 -13.12
CA SER A 24 34.95 19.91 -11.86
C SER A 24 33.78 20.62 -11.17
N MET A 25 33.69 21.96 -11.23
CA MET A 25 32.54 22.68 -10.64
C MET A 25 31.27 22.52 -11.48
N ILE A 26 31.39 22.53 -12.82
CA ILE A 26 30.25 22.32 -13.72
C ILE A 26 29.75 20.89 -13.58
N GLU A 27 30.64 19.90 -13.56
CA GLU A 27 30.31 18.49 -13.32
C GLU A 27 29.61 18.28 -11.98
N LEU A 28 30.05 18.99 -10.94
CA LEU A 28 29.41 18.92 -9.62
C LEU A 28 28.01 19.53 -9.64
N VAL A 29 27.82 20.69 -10.27
CA VAL A 29 26.50 21.31 -10.40
C VAL A 29 25.56 20.44 -11.23
N VAL A 30 26.02 19.90 -12.35
CA VAL A 30 25.22 18.99 -13.20
C VAL A 30 24.86 17.74 -12.41
N SER A 31 25.82 17.08 -11.75
CA SER A 31 25.56 15.89 -10.94
C SER A 31 24.60 16.17 -9.79
N ALA A 32 24.73 17.32 -9.12
CA ALA A 32 23.83 17.74 -8.06
C ALA A 32 22.41 17.99 -8.59
N THR A 33 22.25 18.66 -9.74
CA THR A 33 20.93 18.87 -10.35
C THR A 33 20.28 17.56 -10.78
N LEU A 34 21.05 16.62 -11.36
CA LEU A 34 20.57 15.29 -11.69
C LEU A 34 20.16 14.50 -10.46
N LEU A 35 20.94 14.57 -9.38
CA LEU A 35 20.61 13.91 -8.12
C LEU A 35 19.34 14.50 -7.49
N VAL A 36 19.19 15.82 -7.47
CA VAL A 36 17.98 16.48 -6.97
C VAL A 36 16.76 16.12 -7.82
N ALA A 37 16.90 16.10 -9.15
CA ALA A 37 15.84 15.66 -10.05
C ALA A 37 15.46 14.18 -9.83
N LEU A 38 16.44 13.33 -9.57
CA LEU A 38 16.23 11.92 -9.25
C LEU A 38 15.48 11.76 -7.92
N ILE A 39 15.92 12.42 -6.85
CA ILE A 39 15.26 12.37 -5.55
C ILE A 39 13.82 12.90 -5.67
N GLY A 40 13.63 14.00 -6.41
CA GLY A 40 12.32 14.61 -6.63
C GLY A 40 11.31 13.69 -7.32
N THR A 41 11.76 12.73 -8.14
CA THR A 41 10.89 11.76 -8.82
C THR A 41 10.74 10.45 -8.05
N PHE A 42 11.80 9.95 -7.41
CA PHE A 42 11.77 8.68 -6.67
C PHE A 42 11.06 8.77 -5.32
N ALA A 43 11.22 9.88 -4.58
CA ALA A 43 10.59 10.05 -3.28
C ALA A 43 9.05 9.92 -3.32
N PRO A 44 8.30 10.62 -4.21
CA PRO A 44 6.85 10.47 -4.26
C PRO A 44 6.41 9.06 -4.68
N MET A 45 7.18 8.38 -5.53
CA MET A 45 6.89 7.01 -5.96
C MET A 45 7.03 5.99 -4.81
N SER A 46 8.03 6.15 -3.96
CA SER A 46 8.20 5.29 -2.78
C SER A 46 7.07 5.51 -1.77
N LEU A 47 6.68 6.77 -1.54
CA LEU A 47 5.58 7.11 -0.64
C LEU A 47 4.22 6.64 -1.16
N SER A 48 3.95 6.80 -2.46
CA SER A 48 2.70 6.32 -3.06
C SER A 48 2.59 4.80 -3.00
N SER A 49 3.71 4.09 -3.18
CA SER A 49 3.75 2.63 -3.03
C SER A 49 3.31 2.21 -1.62
N GLY A 50 3.84 2.86 -0.57
CA GLY A 50 3.44 2.56 0.81
C GLY A 50 1.94 2.78 1.06
N ARG A 51 1.37 3.86 0.53
CA ARG A 51 -0.07 4.13 0.63
C ARG A 51 -0.91 3.07 -0.08
N MET A 52 -0.47 2.62 -1.26
CA MET A 52 -1.14 1.57 -2.01
C MET A 52 -1.15 0.24 -1.25
N TRP A 53 -0.01 -0.14 -0.66
CA TRP A 53 0.08 -1.34 0.19
C TRP A 53 -0.87 -1.27 1.40
N GLN A 54 -0.96 -0.11 2.05
CA GLN A 54 -1.88 0.08 3.17
C GLN A 54 -3.34 -0.06 2.73
N GLN A 55 -3.71 0.51 1.57
CA GLN A 55 -5.07 0.39 1.01
C GLN A 55 -5.42 -1.07 0.70
N THR A 56 -4.50 -1.82 0.07
CA THR A 56 -4.70 -3.24 -0.20
C THR A 56 -4.89 -4.03 1.09
N ARG A 57 -4.09 -3.75 2.12
CA ARG A 57 -4.21 -4.43 3.41
C ARG A 57 -5.55 -4.15 4.09
N HIS A 58 -6.03 -2.91 4.06
CA HIS A 58 -7.35 -2.56 4.60
C HIS A 58 -8.47 -3.27 3.84
N HIS A 59 -8.35 -3.35 2.51
CA HIS A 59 -9.33 -4.04 1.68
C HIS A 59 -9.36 -5.56 1.96
N GLN A 60 -8.20 -6.19 2.13
CA GLN A 60 -8.11 -7.60 2.50
C GLN A 60 -8.73 -7.87 3.88
N LEU A 61 -8.41 -7.04 4.88
CA LEU A 61 -9.01 -7.17 6.21
C LEU A 61 -10.53 -7.00 6.18
N ALA A 62 -11.04 -6.06 5.37
CA ALA A 62 -12.47 -5.86 5.20
C ALA A 62 -13.14 -7.07 4.52
N LEU A 63 -12.51 -7.65 3.49
CA LEU A 63 -12.98 -8.87 2.83
C LEU A 63 -13.01 -10.07 3.78
N ASP A 64 -11.95 -10.26 4.56
CA ASP A 64 -11.84 -11.36 5.53
C ASP A 64 -12.94 -11.23 6.59
N GLU A 65 -13.19 -10.03 7.10
CA GLU A 65 -14.29 -9.76 8.04
C GLU A 65 -15.65 -10.06 7.42
N LEU A 66 -15.91 -9.58 6.21
CA LEU A 66 -17.17 -9.87 5.52
C LEU A 66 -17.37 -11.37 5.30
N SER A 67 -16.31 -12.09 4.91
CA SER A 67 -16.36 -13.54 4.74
C SER A 67 -16.70 -14.22 6.06
N ASN A 68 -16.03 -13.85 7.15
CA ASN A 68 -16.28 -14.42 8.47
C ASN A 68 -17.71 -14.15 8.95
N GLN A 69 -18.22 -12.93 8.76
CA GLN A 69 -19.59 -12.58 9.15
C GLN A 69 -20.61 -13.31 8.28
N MET A 70 -20.36 -13.43 6.97
CA MET A 70 -21.20 -14.22 6.07
C MET A 70 -21.26 -15.69 6.51
N ASP A 71 -20.10 -16.31 6.75
CA ASP A 71 -20.03 -17.72 7.18
C ASP A 71 -20.76 -17.93 8.51
N ARG A 72 -20.62 -17.00 9.46
CA ARG A 72 -21.36 -17.02 10.74
C ARG A 72 -22.87 -16.92 10.53
N LEU A 73 -23.33 -16.00 9.70
CA LEU A 73 -24.76 -15.78 9.44
C LEU A 73 -25.39 -16.94 8.65
N LEU A 74 -24.64 -17.56 7.74
CA LEU A 74 -25.08 -18.74 6.98
C LEU A 74 -25.14 -20.00 7.85
N ALA A 75 -24.27 -20.10 8.87
CA ALA A 75 -24.31 -21.21 9.83
C ALA A 75 -25.46 -21.11 10.85
N LEU A 76 -26.07 -19.93 11.00
CA LEU A 76 -27.17 -19.71 11.92
C LEU A 76 -28.51 -20.22 11.33
N PRO A 77 -29.36 -20.83 12.16
CA PRO A 77 -30.72 -21.15 11.77
C PRO A 77 -31.54 -19.87 11.54
N GLU A 78 -32.55 -19.98 10.67
CA GLU A 78 -33.32 -18.84 10.15
C GLU A 78 -34.00 -18.01 11.26
N ASP A 79 -34.45 -18.67 12.32
CA ASP A 79 -35.10 -18.07 13.49
C ASP A 79 -34.16 -17.14 14.30
N GLN A 80 -32.85 -17.39 14.25
CA GLN A 80 -31.84 -16.62 14.97
C GLN A 80 -31.11 -15.62 14.08
N ARG A 81 -31.14 -15.82 12.76
CA ARG A 81 -30.41 -14.98 11.80
C ARG A 81 -30.90 -13.53 11.83
N GLY A 82 -32.21 -13.31 11.79
CA GLY A 82 -32.79 -11.96 11.78
C GLY A 82 -32.33 -11.09 12.94
N ALA A 83 -32.27 -11.66 14.15
CA ALA A 83 -31.81 -10.93 15.34
C ALA A 83 -30.31 -10.61 15.30
N GLU A 84 -29.49 -11.47 14.68
CA GLU A 84 -28.05 -11.24 14.54
C GLU A 84 -27.72 -10.23 13.44
N LEU A 85 -28.56 -10.07 12.41
CA LEU A 85 -28.37 -9.03 11.39
C LEU A 85 -28.38 -7.61 11.98
N ASP A 86 -29.24 -7.38 12.98
CA ASP A 86 -29.36 -6.09 13.67
C ASP A 86 -28.23 -5.82 14.68
N LEU A 87 -27.48 -6.86 15.07
CA LEU A 87 -26.43 -6.80 16.09
C LEU A 87 -25.01 -6.94 15.50
N LEU A 88 -24.86 -6.78 14.19
CA LEU A 88 -23.56 -6.89 13.53
C LEU A 88 -22.61 -5.79 13.96
N GLU A 89 -21.55 -6.17 14.64
CA GLU A 89 -20.42 -5.30 14.97
C GLU A 89 -19.12 -5.85 14.37
N PRO A 90 -18.25 -4.96 13.84
CA PRO A 90 -16.95 -5.40 13.34
C PRO A 90 -16.10 -5.96 14.47
N SER A 91 -15.27 -6.96 14.16
CA SER A 91 -14.31 -7.49 15.14
C SER A 91 -13.35 -6.41 15.68
N ALA A 92 -12.85 -6.59 16.91
CA ALA A 92 -11.93 -5.64 17.54
C ALA A 92 -10.65 -5.39 16.70
N ALA A 93 -10.18 -6.41 15.97
CA ALA A 93 -9.06 -6.28 15.05
C ALA A 93 -9.37 -5.35 13.87
N VAL A 94 -10.59 -5.43 13.33
CA VAL A 94 -11.06 -4.56 12.25
C VAL A 94 -11.30 -3.16 12.75
N GLN A 95 -11.92 -2.97 13.91
CA GLN A 95 -12.10 -1.64 14.51
C GLN A 95 -10.76 -0.94 14.79
N ALA A 96 -9.72 -1.70 15.15
CA ALA A 96 -8.38 -1.16 15.35
C ALA A 96 -7.66 -0.77 14.04
N ALA A 97 -7.99 -1.42 12.93
CA ALA A 97 -7.33 -1.22 11.63
C ALA A 97 -8.10 -0.29 10.69
N LEU A 98 -9.43 -0.32 10.73
CA LEU A 98 -10.36 0.43 9.90
C LEU A 98 -11.06 1.50 10.76
N PRO A 99 -10.76 2.79 10.55
CA PRO A 99 -11.38 3.86 11.31
C PRO A 99 -12.88 3.95 11.04
N GLU A 100 -13.68 4.08 12.11
CA GLU A 100 -15.14 4.22 12.02
C GLU A 100 -15.79 3.11 11.16
N ALA A 101 -15.28 1.86 11.30
CA ALA A 101 -15.85 0.74 10.58
C ALA A 101 -17.28 0.44 11.05
N SER A 102 -18.19 0.27 10.10
CA SER A 102 -19.58 -0.12 10.34
C SER A 102 -19.97 -1.28 9.44
N LEU A 103 -20.70 -2.25 9.99
CA LEU A 103 -21.30 -3.35 9.25
C LEU A 103 -22.79 -3.11 9.07
N THR A 104 -23.30 -3.57 7.94
CA THR A 104 -24.73 -3.61 7.63
C THR A 104 -25.02 -4.93 6.94
N ALA A 105 -26.21 -5.48 7.17
CA ALA A 105 -26.66 -6.64 6.42
C ALA A 105 -28.13 -6.52 6.04
N ALA A 106 -28.48 -7.14 4.93
CA ALA A 106 -29.83 -7.19 4.40
C ALA A 106 -30.11 -8.58 3.83
N GLU A 107 -31.20 -9.17 4.29
CA GLU A 107 -31.75 -10.40 3.75
C GLU A 107 -32.91 -10.06 2.83
N VAL A 108 -32.90 -10.63 1.62
CA VAL A 108 -33.92 -10.44 0.60
C VAL A 108 -34.35 -11.82 0.12
N SER A 109 -35.62 -12.15 0.31
CA SER A 109 -36.23 -13.37 -0.21
C SER A 109 -37.00 -13.03 -1.49
N ASP A 110 -36.65 -13.68 -2.60
CA ASP A 110 -37.29 -13.53 -3.90
C ASP A 110 -37.66 -14.91 -4.51
N GLU A 111 -38.17 -14.93 -5.74
CA GLU A 111 -38.57 -16.16 -6.44
C GLU A 111 -37.39 -17.12 -6.69
N ASP A 112 -36.14 -16.61 -6.68
CA ASP A 112 -34.92 -17.38 -6.90
C ASP A 112 -34.30 -17.90 -5.59
N GLY A 113 -34.88 -17.53 -4.44
CA GLY A 113 -34.50 -17.98 -3.10
C GLY A 113 -34.15 -16.84 -2.15
N THR A 114 -33.52 -17.19 -1.02
CA THR A 114 -33.16 -16.20 0.00
C THR A 114 -31.69 -15.78 -0.15
N ARG A 115 -31.48 -14.48 -0.32
CA ARG A 115 -30.18 -13.86 -0.54
C ARG A 115 -29.80 -12.97 0.64
N LEU A 116 -28.62 -13.21 1.20
CA LEU A 116 -28.04 -12.42 2.27
C LEU A 116 -26.92 -11.54 1.72
N THR A 117 -27.00 -10.23 1.93
CA THR A 117 -25.93 -9.28 1.59
C THR A 117 -25.40 -8.63 2.84
N VAL A 118 -24.09 -8.73 3.06
CA VAL A 118 -23.38 -8.07 4.16
C VAL A 118 -22.44 -7.05 3.56
N ALA A 119 -22.42 -5.83 4.10
CA ALA A 119 -21.57 -4.75 3.64
C ALA A 119 -20.82 -4.09 4.80
N ILE A 120 -19.58 -3.70 4.53
CA ILE A 120 -18.71 -2.97 5.44
C ILE A 120 -18.35 -1.63 4.81
N ASP A 121 -18.47 -0.58 5.61
CA ASP A 121 -17.95 0.74 5.28
C ASP A 121 -17.02 1.23 6.37
N TRP A 122 -16.09 2.10 6.01
CA TRP A 122 -15.11 2.67 6.92
C TRP A 122 -14.61 4.00 6.37
N GLN A 123 -14.13 4.86 7.26
CA GLN A 123 -13.62 6.16 6.89
C GLN A 123 -12.31 6.03 6.11
N ARG A 124 -12.26 6.64 4.91
CA ARG A 124 -11.12 6.61 4.01
C ARG A 124 -10.90 7.96 3.32
N PRO A 125 -9.67 8.27 2.88
CA PRO A 125 -9.35 9.57 2.27
C PRO A 125 -10.15 9.90 1.02
N THR A 126 -10.51 8.88 0.24
CA THR A 126 -11.34 9.01 -0.95
C THR A 126 -12.62 8.22 -0.70
N PRO A 127 -13.80 8.87 -0.69
CA PRO A 127 -15.06 8.16 -0.55
C PRO A 127 -15.22 7.18 -1.73
N SER A 128 -15.55 5.94 -1.41
CA SER A 128 -15.92 4.92 -2.40
C SER A 128 -17.21 4.25 -1.97
N GLN A 129 -17.70 3.29 -2.75
CA GLN A 129 -18.81 2.46 -2.30
C GLN A 129 -18.35 1.54 -1.16
N PRO A 130 -19.26 1.20 -0.21
CA PRO A 130 -19.03 0.15 0.76
C PRO A 130 -18.67 -1.16 0.05
N LEU A 131 -17.83 -1.95 0.70
CA LEU A 131 -17.51 -3.28 0.21
C LEU A 131 -18.63 -4.22 0.64
N SER A 132 -19.18 -5.00 -0.29
CA SER A 132 -20.30 -5.91 -0.01
C SER A 132 -20.01 -7.32 -0.50
N LEU A 133 -20.49 -8.30 0.25
CA LEU A 133 -20.47 -9.71 -0.09
C LEU A 133 -21.90 -10.25 -0.03
N THR A 134 -22.28 -11.02 -1.05
CA THR A 134 -23.63 -11.58 -1.18
C THR A 134 -23.55 -13.10 -1.24
N GLY A 135 -24.29 -13.76 -0.35
CA GLY A 135 -24.45 -15.21 -0.28
C GLY A 135 -25.89 -15.63 -0.50
N TRP A 136 -26.08 -16.88 -0.92
CA TRP A 136 -27.39 -17.50 -1.05
C TRP A 136 -27.60 -18.51 0.08
N ILE A 137 -28.75 -18.43 0.73
CA ILE A 137 -29.19 -19.39 1.73
C ILE A 137 -29.98 -20.47 0.99
N ARG A 138 -29.52 -21.72 1.05
CA ARG A 138 -30.31 -22.84 0.55
C ARG A 138 -31.41 -23.12 1.57
N GLY A 139 -32.67 -22.94 1.17
CA GLY A 139 -33.81 -23.38 1.96
C GLY A 139 -33.75 -24.90 2.15
N THR A 140 -34.09 -25.38 3.33
CA THR A 140 -34.14 -26.80 3.68
C THR A 140 -35.39 -27.50 3.13
N ASP A 141 -35.91 -27.06 1.98
CA ASP A 141 -37.18 -27.57 1.39
C ASP A 141 -36.97 -28.73 0.39
N ASP A 142 -35.74 -29.22 0.24
CA ASP A 142 -35.41 -30.38 -0.62
C ASP A 142 -35.33 -31.71 0.18
N GLU A 143 -36.40 -32.08 0.89
CA GLU A 143 -36.62 -33.49 1.33
C GLU A 143 -38.00 -34.01 0.91
#